data_AF-A0AAE1R6W0-F1
#
_entry.id   AF-A0AAE1R6W0-F1
#
_cell.length_a   1.000
_cell.length_b   1.000
_cell.length_c   1.000
_cell.angle_alpha   90.00
_cell.angle_beta   90.00
_cell.angle_gamma   90.00
#
_symmetry.space_group_name_H-M   'P 1'
#
loop_
_entity.id
_entity.type
_entity.pdbx_description
1 polymer ?
#
loop_
_entity_poly.entity_id
_entity_poly.type
_entity_poly.pdbx_seq_one_letter_code
_entity_poly.pdbx_strand_id
1 'polypeptide(L)'
;MSSLALPGSFPSVSKTCYAAGNSIIRCNVAEPLMFSKENGRPRIPLQVNGDTSFTNHLTRFAVPHAQNDTRLRIFSGTANLALSQEIACYMGLELGKIMIKRFADGEIYVQLQESVRGCDVYLIQPTCPPANENLMELLIMIDACRRASAKNITAVIPYFGYARADRKTQGRESIAAKLVANLITEAGADRVLACDLHSGQSMGYFDIPVDHVHGQPVILDYLASKTICSDDLVVVSPDVGGVARARAFAKKLSDAPLAIVDKRRHGHNVAEVMNLIGDVRGKVAVMVDDMIDTAGTIAKGAALLHQEGAREVYACTTHAVFSPPAIERLSSGMFQEVIITNTIPVAEQNYFPQLTILSVANLLGETIWRVHDDSAGGFEPYSSLGIDYIIHHKRQKERIFERENEHKLVYCSLQLHKFPLYHCSLLGIQSAMLNQSTKVPSEQPDMSTMKLDDEDSSS
;
A
#
# COMPACT_ATOMS: atom_id res chain seq x y z
N MET A 1 -25.27 53.38 -46.63
CA MET A 1 -24.58 53.99 -45.48
C MET A 1 -24.00 52.84 -44.68
N SER A 2 -22.70 52.54 -44.57
CA SER A 2 -21.39 53.14 -44.91
C SER A 2 -20.40 51.98 -44.64
N SER A 3 -19.67 51.43 -45.62
CA SER A 3 -18.26 51.70 -45.99
C SER A 3 -17.27 51.45 -44.81
N LEU A 4 -16.09 50.79 -44.89
CA LEU A 4 -15.02 50.57 -45.88
C LEU A 4 -14.20 49.32 -45.41
N ALA A 5 -13.81 48.35 -46.25
CA ALA A 5 -12.59 48.22 -47.09
C ALA A 5 -11.26 47.78 -46.38
N LEU A 6 -10.80 46.57 -46.80
CA LEU A 6 -9.48 45.84 -46.89
C LEU A 6 -8.14 46.63 -46.72
N PRO A 7 -6.88 46.06 -46.89
CA PRO A 7 -6.33 44.68 -47.02
C PRO A 7 -4.99 44.43 -46.23
N GLY A 8 -4.32 43.26 -46.40
CA GLY A 8 -2.86 43.16 -46.17
C GLY A 8 -2.27 41.74 -46.15
N SER A 9 -1.29 41.47 -47.01
CA SER A 9 -0.78 40.16 -47.44
C SER A 9 0.76 40.04 -47.35
N PHE A 10 1.29 38.88 -46.90
CA PHE A 10 2.61 38.22 -47.16
C PHE A 10 3.93 38.99 -46.80
N PRO A 11 5.14 38.36 -46.65
CA PRO A 11 5.60 37.06 -47.18
C PRO A 11 6.43 36.14 -46.23
N SER A 12 6.79 34.99 -46.81
CA SER A 12 7.61 33.86 -46.37
C SER A 12 9.11 34.14 -46.17
N VAL A 13 9.78 33.34 -45.34
CA VAL A 13 11.18 32.93 -45.57
C VAL A 13 11.39 31.48 -45.12
N SER A 14 11.90 30.69 -46.05
CA SER A 14 12.31 29.28 -45.97
C SER A 14 13.64 29.10 -45.24
N LYS A 15 13.86 27.90 -44.68
CA LYS A 15 15.16 27.22 -44.65
C LYS A 15 14.96 25.71 -44.42
N THR A 16 14.93 24.97 -45.51
CA THR A 16 15.35 23.57 -45.58
C THR A 16 16.87 23.51 -45.48
N CYS A 17 17.42 22.49 -44.82
CA CYS A 17 18.63 21.77 -45.26
C CYS A 17 18.95 20.54 -44.39
N TYR A 18 18.96 19.40 -45.09
CA TYR A 18 19.74 18.17 -44.97
C TYR A 18 19.59 17.19 -43.79
N ALA A 19 19.22 15.98 -44.21
CA ALA A 19 19.23 14.73 -43.49
C ALA A 19 20.65 14.15 -43.33
N ALA A 20 20.85 13.43 -42.22
CA ALA A 20 21.80 12.33 -42.13
C ALA A 20 21.06 11.14 -41.51
N GLY A 21 20.99 10.03 -42.24
CA GLY A 21 20.25 8.84 -41.85
C GLY A 21 20.95 8.03 -40.77
N ASN A 22 20.16 7.26 -40.03
CA ASN A 22 20.45 5.85 -39.75
C ASN A 22 19.19 5.14 -39.20
N SER A 23 18.82 4.06 -39.89
CA SER A 23 17.99 2.90 -39.48
C SER A 23 16.95 3.10 -38.35
N ILE A 24 15.69 3.31 -38.72
CA ILE A 24 14.54 3.16 -37.81
C ILE A 24 14.08 1.69 -37.83
N ILE A 25 14.30 0.98 -36.73
CA ILE A 25 13.54 -0.24 -36.41
C ILE A 25 12.18 0.22 -35.89
N ARG A 26 11.11 -0.05 -36.64
CA ARG A 26 9.73 0.21 -36.21
C ARG A 26 9.32 -0.79 -35.14
N CYS A 27 9.15 -0.34 -33.90
CA CYS A 27 8.25 -0.98 -32.95
C CYS A 27 6.90 -0.26 -33.01
N ASN A 28 5.87 -0.96 -33.50
CA ASN A 28 4.48 -0.51 -33.41
C ASN A 28 4.06 -0.55 -31.93
N VAL A 29 4.12 0.59 -31.25
CA VAL A 29 3.39 0.81 -30.00
C VAL A 29 1.99 1.29 -30.39
N ALA A 30 0.99 0.63 -29.81
CA ALA A 30 -0.43 0.95 -29.99
C ALA A 30 -0.72 2.43 -29.74
N GLU A 31 -1.74 2.94 -30.44
CA GLU A 31 -2.20 4.33 -30.38
C GLU A 31 -2.35 4.86 -28.93
N PRO A 32 -2.02 6.13 -28.67
CA PRO A 32 -2.22 6.72 -27.36
C PRO A 32 -3.72 6.85 -27.06
N LEU A 33 -4.15 6.22 -25.95
CA LEU A 33 -5.50 6.33 -25.38
C LEU A 33 -5.91 7.81 -25.28
N MET A 34 -7.00 8.16 -25.96
CA MET A 34 -7.58 9.50 -25.95
C MET A 34 -8.18 9.78 -24.57
N PHE A 35 -7.56 10.70 -23.83
CA PHE A 35 -8.07 11.22 -22.56
C PHE A 35 -9.44 11.91 -22.77
N SER A 36 -10.48 11.44 -22.10
CA SER A 36 -11.72 12.22 -21.95
C SER A 36 -11.44 13.40 -21.01
N LYS A 37 -11.83 14.61 -21.43
CA LYS A 37 -11.51 15.88 -20.74
C LYS A 37 -12.37 16.16 -19.51
N GLU A 38 -13.20 15.23 -19.06
CA GLU A 38 -14.28 15.53 -18.10
C GLU A 38 -13.94 15.22 -16.63
N ASN A 39 -12.98 14.33 -16.35
CA ASN A 39 -12.57 14.01 -14.98
C ASN A 39 -11.08 14.31 -14.75
N GLY A 40 -10.77 15.10 -13.72
CA GLY A 40 -9.40 15.50 -13.38
C GLY A 40 -8.48 14.30 -13.06
N ARG A 41 -7.18 14.45 -13.30
CA ARG A 41 -6.20 13.39 -13.03
C ARG A 41 -6.08 13.12 -11.52
N PRO A 42 -6.10 11.85 -11.06
CA PRO A 42 -5.83 11.53 -9.66
C PRO A 42 -4.41 11.90 -9.24
N ARG A 43 -4.24 12.08 -7.93
CA ARG A 43 -2.92 12.10 -7.31
C ARG A 43 -2.51 10.67 -7.00
N ILE A 44 -1.80 10.06 -7.94
CA ILE A 44 -0.97 8.89 -7.65
C ILE A 44 0.35 9.47 -7.13
N PRO A 45 0.77 9.20 -5.88
CA PRO A 45 2.08 9.63 -5.41
C PRO A 45 3.18 8.86 -6.17
N LEU A 46 3.54 9.34 -7.35
CA LEU A 46 4.79 8.98 -8.00
C LEU A 46 5.85 9.95 -7.47
N GLN A 47 6.89 9.43 -6.84
CA GLN A 47 8.12 10.20 -6.63
C GLN A 47 8.73 10.49 -8.02
N VAL A 48 8.33 11.61 -8.63
CA VAL A 48 8.91 12.10 -9.88
C VAL A 48 10.02 13.09 -9.53
N ASN A 49 11.24 12.59 -9.40
CA ASN A 49 12.41 13.40 -9.72
C ASN A 49 12.74 13.12 -11.18
N GLY A 50 12.50 14.12 -12.03
CA GLY A 50 12.85 14.08 -13.43
C GLY A 50 14.36 14.09 -13.59
N ASP A 51 14.93 12.93 -13.91
CA ASP A 51 16.20 12.81 -14.59
C ASP A 51 16.20 11.55 -15.45
N THR A 52 16.38 11.74 -16.76
CA THR A 52 16.45 10.70 -17.80
C THR A 52 17.78 9.94 -17.77
N SER A 53 18.27 9.58 -16.58
CA SER A 53 19.42 8.71 -16.35
C SER A 53 19.10 7.46 -15.51
N PHE A 54 17.85 7.31 -15.04
CA PHE A 54 17.47 6.25 -14.09
C PHE A 54 17.20 4.87 -14.71
N THR A 55 17.08 4.74 -16.03
CA THR A 55 16.84 3.46 -16.70
C THR A 55 18.07 2.54 -16.76
N ASN A 56 19.29 3.07 -16.52
CA ASN A 56 20.52 2.28 -16.51
C ASN A 56 21.09 1.99 -15.11
N HIS A 57 20.48 2.55 -14.05
CA HIS A 57 20.94 2.32 -12.67
C HIS A 57 20.10 1.30 -11.90
N LEU A 58 18.83 1.07 -12.28
CA LEU A 58 18.02 -0.02 -11.72
C LEU A 58 18.42 -1.40 -12.27
N THR A 59 19.08 -1.46 -13.42
CA THR A 59 19.70 -2.69 -13.96
C THR A 59 20.98 -3.10 -13.20
N ARG A 60 21.51 -2.26 -12.30
CA ARG A 60 22.67 -2.57 -11.44
C ARG A 60 22.32 -3.04 -10.03
N PHE A 61 21.04 -3.00 -9.66
CA PHE A 61 20.53 -3.60 -8.42
C PHE A 61 19.74 -4.88 -8.68
N ALA A 62 20.02 -5.55 -9.81
CA ALA A 62 19.73 -6.96 -9.92
C ALA A 62 20.51 -7.67 -8.81
N VAL A 63 19.81 -7.96 -7.71
CA VAL A 63 20.23 -8.96 -6.74
C VAL A 63 20.68 -10.17 -7.55
N PRO A 64 21.87 -10.73 -7.31
CA PRO A 64 22.34 -11.88 -8.05
C PRO A 64 21.21 -12.91 -8.09
N HIS A 65 20.86 -13.36 -9.30
CA HIS A 65 19.99 -14.52 -9.51
C HIS A 65 20.63 -15.72 -8.80
N ALA A 66 20.35 -15.86 -7.51
CA ALA A 66 20.32 -17.15 -6.89
C ALA A 66 19.11 -17.83 -7.53
N GLN A 67 19.37 -18.75 -8.46
CA GLN A 67 18.44 -19.82 -8.78
C GLN A 67 18.23 -20.66 -7.51
N ASN A 68 17.55 -20.09 -6.52
CA ASN A 68 16.76 -20.89 -5.63
C ASN A 68 15.53 -21.24 -6.46
N ASP A 69 15.37 -22.52 -6.75
CA ASP A 69 14.16 -23.10 -7.32
C ASP A 69 13.01 -22.90 -6.32
N THR A 70 12.58 -21.64 -6.18
CA THR A 70 11.51 -21.28 -5.26
C THR A 70 10.27 -21.91 -5.86
N ARG A 71 9.79 -22.96 -5.20
CA ARG A 71 8.54 -23.63 -5.53
C ARG A 71 7.32 -22.71 -5.36
N LEU A 72 7.51 -21.42 -5.11
CA LEU A 72 6.51 -20.36 -5.05
C LEU A 72 6.01 -19.97 -6.45
N ARG A 73 4.70 -19.98 -6.65
CA ARG A 73 4.03 -19.47 -7.86
C ARG A 73 2.92 -18.49 -7.50
N ILE A 74 2.86 -17.36 -8.19
CA ILE A 74 1.81 -16.35 -7.99
C ILE A 74 0.96 -16.29 -9.26
N PHE A 75 -0.35 -16.47 -9.14
CA PHE A 75 -1.29 -16.25 -10.24
C PHE A 75 -2.27 -15.15 -9.88
N SER A 76 -2.71 -14.40 -10.88
CA SER A 76 -3.78 -13.42 -10.76
C SER A 76 -5.05 -13.98 -11.37
N GLY A 77 -6.20 -13.74 -10.72
CA GLY A 77 -7.45 -13.76 -11.45
C GLY A 77 -7.66 -12.43 -12.17
N THR A 78 -8.86 -12.22 -12.72
CA THR A 78 -9.21 -11.05 -13.54
C THR A 78 -9.64 -9.85 -12.72
N ALA A 79 -9.94 -10.01 -11.42
CA ALA A 79 -10.55 -8.96 -10.63
C ALA A 79 -9.61 -7.78 -10.34
N ASN A 80 -8.29 -8.00 -10.20
CA ASN A 80 -7.34 -6.92 -9.95
C ASN A 80 -5.91 -7.26 -10.43
N LEU A 81 -5.74 -7.38 -11.75
CA LEU A 81 -4.46 -7.72 -12.36
C LEU A 81 -3.35 -6.71 -12.01
N ALA A 82 -3.68 -5.42 -11.90
CA ALA A 82 -2.72 -4.36 -11.59
C ALA A 82 -2.07 -4.59 -10.21
N LEU A 83 -2.87 -4.82 -9.16
CA LEU A 83 -2.34 -5.12 -7.83
C LEU A 83 -1.51 -6.42 -7.83
N SER A 84 -1.96 -7.46 -8.53
CA SER A 84 -1.21 -8.71 -8.64
C SER A 84 0.17 -8.53 -9.28
N GLN A 85 0.26 -7.69 -10.32
CA GLN A 85 1.53 -7.35 -10.96
C GLN A 85 2.44 -6.55 -10.03
N GLU A 86 1.89 -5.59 -9.28
CA GLU A 86 2.67 -4.82 -8.29
C GLU A 86 3.22 -5.75 -7.19
N ILE A 87 2.43 -6.70 -6.70
CA ILE A 87 2.86 -7.69 -5.69
C ILE A 87 3.98 -8.57 -6.24
N ALA A 88 3.82 -9.11 -7.46
CA ALA A 88 4.84 -9.95 -8.09
C ALA A 88 6.14 -9.16 -8.31
N CYS A 89 6.04 -7.92 -8.79
CA CYS A 89 7.18 -7.01 -8.98
C CYS A 89 7.91 -6.73 -7.66
N TYR A 90 7.18 -6.44 -6.57
CA TYR A 90 7.76 -6.25 -5.24
C TYR A 90 8.57 -7.46 -4.78
N MET A 91 8.10 -8.67 -5.08
CA MET A 91 8.76 -9.92 -4.74
C MET A 91 9.88 -10.32 -5.72
N GLY A 92 10.11 -9.56 -6.79
CA GLY A 92 11.08 -9.90 -7.83
C GLY A 92 10.66 -11.10 -8.68
N LEU A 93 9.35 -11.35 -8.80
CA LEU A 93 8.75 -12.48 -9.51
C LEU A 93 7.91 -12.01 -10.70
N GLU A 94 7.67 -12.91 -11.64
CA GLU A 94 6.65 -12.75 -12.68
C GLU A 94 5.36 -13.47 -12.28
N LEU A 95 4.22 -12.96 -12.75
CA LEU A 95 2.97 -13.69 -12.63
C LEU A 95 3.01 -14.96 -13.47
N GLY A 96 2.52 -16.04 -12.89
CA GLY A 96 2.38 -17.31 -13.57
C GLY A 96 1.39 -17.24 -14.73
N LYS A 97 1.62 -18.09 -15.73
CA LYS A 97 0.83 -18.10 -16.97
C LYS A 97 -0.48 -18.83 -16.74
N ILE A 98 -1.59 -18.10 -16.78
CA ILE A 98 -2.95 -18.61 -16.62
C ILE A 98 -3.85 -18.06 -17.72
N MET A 99 -4.65 -18.93 -18.32
CA MET A 99 -5.69 -18.55 -19.27
C MET A 99 -7.03 -18.55 -18.55
N ILE A 100 -7.67 -17.39 -18.47
CA ILE A 100 -9.02 -17.23 -17.96
C ILE A 100 -9.87 -16.64 -19.09
N LYS A 101 -10.96 -17.31 -19.45
CA LYS A 101 -11.91 -16.82 -20.46
C LYS A 101 -13.34 -17.16 -20.06
N ARG A 102 -14.31 -16.55 -20.75
CA ARG A 102 -15.73 -16.89 -20.63
C ARG A 102 -16.17 -17.66 -21.87
N PHE A 103 -16.94 -18.73 -21.68
CA PHE A 103 -17.68 -19.37 -22.76
C PHE A 103 -18.84 -18.48 -23.23
N ALA A 104 -19.48 -18.83 -24.33
CA ALA A 104 -20.53 -18.00 -24.95
C ALA A 104 -21.78 -17.82 -24.05
N ASP A 105 -22.01 -18.74 -23.12
CA ASP A 105 -23.07 -18.73 -22.11
C ASP A 105 -22.65 -18.04 -20.79
N GLY A 106 -21.40 -17.57 -20.69
CA GLY A 106 -20.88 -16.89 -19.52
C GLY A 106 -20.15 -17.78 -18.52
N GLU A 107 -20.06 -19.10 -18.74
CA GLU A 107 -19.30 -19.99 -17.88
C GLU A 107 -17.80 -19.66 -17.89
N ILE A 108 -17.15 -19.85 -16.73
CA ILE A 108 -15.75 -19.49 -16.53
C ILE A 108 -14.85 -20.69 -16.88
N TYR A 109 -13.92 -20.49 -17.81
CA TYR A 109 -12.87 -21.44 -18.11
C TYR A 109 -11.53 -20.96 -17.55
N VAL A 110 -10.84 -21.85 -16.83
CA VAL A 110 -9.49 -21.60 -16.30
C VAL A 110 -8.55 -22.72 -16.72
N GLN A 111 -7.37 -22.36 -17.21
CA GLN A 111 -6.30 -23.29 -17.52
C GLN A 111 -4.94 -22.72 -17.08
N LEU A 112 -4.25 -23.45 -16.21
CA LEU A 112 -2.84 -23.19 -15.91
C LEU A 112 -1.99 -23.55 -17.13
N GLN A 113 -1.15 -22.62 -17.58
CA GLN A 113 -0.28 -22.81 -18.76
C GLN A 113 1.16 -23.22 -18.37
N GLU A 114 1.37 -23.51 -17.10
CA GLU A 114 2.62 -24.05 -16.57
C GLU A 114 2.35 -25.04 -15.44
N SER A 115 3.35 -25.88 -15.12
CA SER A 115 3.23 -26.86 -14.05
C SER A 115 3.27 -26.19 -12.68
N VAL A 116 2.29 -26.51 -11.84
CA VAL A 116 2.26 -26.15 -10.42
C VAL A 116 2.47 -27.36 -9.50
N ARG A 117 2.85 -28.53 -10.05
CA ARG A 117 3.03 -29.76 -9.28
C ARG A 117 4.07 -29.56 -8.18
N GLY A 118 3.66 -29.77 -6.93
CA GLY A 118 4.55 -29.65 -5.76
C GLY A 118 4.92 -28.21 -5.39
N CYS A 119 4.32 -27.21 -6.05
CA CYS A 119 4.52 -25.79 -5.81
C CYS A 119 3.62 -25.26 -4.67
N ASP A 120 4.09 -24.23 -4.00
CA ASP A 120 3.30 -23.38 -3.12
C ASP A 120 2.70 -22.25 -3.96
N VAL A 121 1.39 -22.28 -4.14
CA VAL A 121 0.66 -21.41 -5.08
C VAL A 121 -0.09 -20.32 -4.32
N TYR A 122 0.05 -19.08 -4.77
CA TYR A 122 -0.67 -17.91 -4.26
C TYR A 122 -1.59 -17.36 -5.35
N LEU A 123 -2.89 -17.32 -5.06
CA LEU A 123 -3.92 -16.86 -6.00
C LEU A 123 -4.44 -15.49 -5.55
N ILE A 124 -4.08 -14.43 -6.27
CA ILE A 124 -4.50 -13.06 -5.97
C ILE A 124 -5.80 -12.77 -6.71
N GLN A 125 -6.91 -12.69 -5.95
CA GLN A 125 -8.23 -12.44 -6.51
C GLN A 125 -9.15 -11.82 -5.44
N PRO A 126 -9.36 -10.49 -5.43
CA PRO A 126 -10.42 -9.90 -4.64
C PRO A 126 -11.80 -10.34 -5.14
N THR A 127 -12.76 -10.48 -4.23
CA THR A 127 -14.16 -10.86 -4.55
C THR A 127 -15.07 -9.63 -4.60
N CYS A 128 -14.58 -8.57 -5.25
CA CYS A 128 -15.28 -7.30 -5.46
C CYS A 128 -16.33 -7.41 -6.59
N PRO A 129 -17.22 -6.41 -6.77
CA PRO A 129 -18.18 -6.41 -7.87
C PRO A 129 -17.49 -6.61 -9.24
N PRO A 130 -18.01 -7.49 -10.12
CA PRO A 130 -19.16 -8.38 -9.90
C PRO A 130 -18.80 -9.58 -9.00
N ALA A 131 -19.44 -9.65 -7.83
CA ALA A 131 -18.94 -10.41 -6.68
C ALA A 131 -19.07 -11.93 -6.87
N ASN A 132 -20.16 -12.40 -7.47
CA ASN A 132 -20.39 -13.84 -7.68
C ASN A 132 -19.38 -14.40 -8.70
N GLU A 133 -19.13 -13.63 -9.75
CA GLU A 133 -18.28 -13.98 -10.88
C GLU A 133 -16.83 -14.04 -10.43
N ASN A 134 -16.37 -13.03 -9.69
CA ASN A 134 -15.02 -13.01 -9.14
C ASN A 134 -14.80 -14.09 -8.08
N LEU A 135 -15.83 -14.43 -7.29
CA LEU A 135 -15.82 -15.57 -6.38
C LEU A 135 -15.74 -16.90 -7.13
N MET A 136 -16.62 -17.13 -8.11
CA MET A 136 -16.60 -18.37 -8.90
C MET A 136 -15.27 -18.56 -9.62
N GLU A 137 -14.69 -17.48 -10.14
CA GLU A 137 -13.36 -17.52 -10.74
C GLU A 137 -12.28 -17.96 -9.76
N LEU A 138 -12.27 -17.42 -8.53
CA LEU A 138 -11.35 -17.85 -7.47
C LEU A 138 -11.52 -19.35 -7.16
N LEU A 139 -12.76 -19.82 -6.99
CA LEU A 139 -13.04 -21.23 -6.70
C LEU A 139 -12.54 -22.16 -7.81
N ILE A 140 -12.73 -21.79 -9.07
CA ILE A 140 -12.25 -22.56 -10.22
C ILE A 140 -10.72 -22.53 -10.34
N MET A 141 -10.08 -21.39 -10.04
CA MET A 141 -8.63 -21.29 -9.97
C MET A 141 -8.04 -22.19 -8.88
N ILE A 142 -8.66 -22.23 -7.69
CA ILE A 142 -8.27 -23.14 -6.60
C ILE A 142 -8.39 -24.60 -7.05
N ASP A 143 -9.54 -25.00 -7.61
CA ASP A 143 -9.76 -26.39 -8.06
C ASP A 143 -8.78 -26.80 -9.16
N ALA A 144 -8.46 -25.89 -10.10
CA ALA A 144 -7.46 -26.13 -11.14
C ALA A 144 -6.07 -26.40 -10.54
N CYS A 145 -5.64 -25.62 -9.55
CA CYS A 145 -4.37 -25.83 -8.85
C CYS A 145 -4.35 -27.14 -8.06
N ARG A 146 -5.45 -27.46 -7.37
CA ARG A 146 -5.60 -28.71 -6.60
C ARG A 146 -5.47 -29.93 -7.50
N ARG A 147 -6.19 -29.96 -8.62
CA ARG A 147 -6.13 -31.06 -9.60
C ARG A 147 -4.78 -31.15 -10.31
N ALA A 148 -4.09 -30.02 -10.48
CA ALA A 148 -2.72 -29.97 -10.99
C ALA A 148 -1.65 -30.36 -9.95
N SER A 149 -2.05 -30.84 -8.76
CA SER A 149 -1.17 -31.33 -7.70
C SER A 149 -0.26 -30.24 -7.11
N ALA A 150 -0.76 -29.01 -6.97
CA ALA A 150 -0.13 -28.01 -6.11
C ALA A 150 0.08 -28.59 -4.69
N LYS A 151 1.19 -28.22 -4.04
CA LYS A 151 1.50 -28.66 -2.67
C LYS A 151 0.66 -27.91 -1.66
N ASN A 152 0.59 -26.58 -1.81
CA ASN A 152 -0.21 -25.69 -0.99
C ASN A 152 -0.86 -24.63 -1.89
N ILE A 153 -2.10 -24.23 -1.57
CA ILE A 153 -2.87 -23.21 -2.28
C ILE A 153 -3.31 -22.15 -1.27
N THR A 154 -2.70 -20.97 -1.34
CA THR A 154 -3.08 -19.81 -0.54
C THR A 154 -3.96 -18.88 -1.37
N ALA A 155 -5.20 -18.66 -0.94
CA ALA A 155 -6.09 -17.67 -1.53
C ALA A 155 -5.76 -16.29 -0.94
N VAL A 156 -5.19 -15.41 -1.76
CA VAL A 156 -4.90 -14.01 -1.42
C VAL A 156 -6.09 -13.18 -1.89
N ILE A 157 -6.88 -12.69 -0.93
CA ILE A 157 -8.16 -12.01 -1.15
C ILE A 157 -8.07 -10.57 -0.60
N PRO A 158 -7.52 -9.62 -1.37
CA PRO A 158 -7.37 -8.23 -0.93
C PRO A 158 -8.66 -7.55 -0.48
N TYR A 159 -9.81 -7.98 -1.01
CA TYR A 159 -11.13 -7.58 -0.53
C TYR A 159 -12.04 -8.81 -0.48
N PHE A 160 -12.55 -9.11 0.71
CA PHE A 160 -13.48 -10.23 0.96
C PHE A 160 -14.93 -9.76 0.77
N GLY A 161 -15.51 -10.09 -0.38
CA GLY A 161 -16.93 -9.90 -0.68
C GLY A 161 -17.83 -10.66 0.31
N TYR A 162 -19.09 -10.26 0.41
CA TYR A 162 -20.06 -10.78 1.39
C TYR A 162 -19.71 -10.56 2.87
N ALA A 163 -18.57 -9.96 3.21
CA ALA A 163 -18.10 -9.76 4.59
C ALA A 163 -19.09 -9.01 5.52
N ARG A 164 -19.99 -8.19 4.97
CA ARG A 164 -21.03 -7.47 5.73
C ARG A 164 -22.19 -8.36 6.19
N ALA A 165 -22.35 -9.54 5.58
CA ALA A 165 -23.37 -10.54 5.95
C ALA A 165 -22.73 -11.61 6.86
N ASP A 166 -22.16 -11.16 7.98
CA ASP A 166 -21.40 -11.95 8.93
C ASP A 166 -22.24 -12.48 10.10
N ARG A 167 -23.43 -11.95 10.35
CA ARG A 167 -24.32 -12.42 11.41
C ARG A 167 -25.78 -12.26 11.02
N LYS A 168 -26.66 -12.93 11.76
CA LYS A 168 -28.11 -12.74 11.65
C LYS A 168 -28.53 -11.58 12.54
N THR A 169 -28.96 -10.48 11.92
CA THR A 169 -29.59 -9.36 12.63
C THR A 169 -31.10 -9.57 12.80
N GLN A 170 -31.70 -10.33 11.88
CA GLN A 170 -33.10 -10.74 11.93
C GLN A 170 -33.26 -12.26 11.76
N GLY A 171 -34.45 -12.77 12.07
CA GLY A 171 -34.80 -14.16 11.82
C GLY A 171 -34.70 -14.50 10.33
N ARG A 172 -34.19 -15.71 10.02
CA ARG A 172 -34.12 -16.30 8.65
C ARG A 172 -33.18 -15.59 7.65
N GLU A 173 -32.24 -14.79 8.14
CA GLU A 173 -31.12 -14.30 7.31
C GLU A 173 -30.04 -15.39 7.09
N SER A 174 -29.34 -15.31 5.97
CA SER A 174 -28.13 -16.09 5.71
C SER A 174 -26.91 -15.45 6.37
N ILE A 175 -25.88 -16.26 6.62
CA ILE A 175 -24.54 -15.77 6.98
C ILE A 175 -23.66 -16.01 5.75
N ALA A 176 -23.80 -15.13 4.75
CA ALA A 176 -23.15 -15.32 3.46
C ALA A 176 -21.62 -15.32 3.57
N ALA A 177 -21.04 -14.55 4.50
CA ALA A 177 -19.60 -14.59 4.76
C ALA A 177 -19.11 -16.00 5.15
N LYS A 178 -19.86 -16.72 6.01
CA LYS A 178 -19.54 -18.11 6.39
C LYS A 178 -19.77 -19.08 5.22
N LEU A 179 -20.81 -18.89 4.42
CA LEU A 179 -21.01 -19.69 3.20
C LEU A 179 -19.82 -19.56 2.25
N VAL A 180 -19.37 -18.32 1.98
CA VAL A 180 -18.21 -18.07 1.11
C VAL A 180 -16.93 -18.68 1.68
N ALA A 181 -16.72 -18.55 2.99
CA ALA A 181 -15.58 -19.20 3.66
C ALA A 181 -15.59 -20.73 3.48
N ASN A 182 -16.77 -21.36 3.63
CA ASN A 182 -16.94 -22.80 3.39
C ASN A 182 -16.62 -23.17 1.94
N LEU A 183 -17.10 -22.40 0.96
CA LEU A 183 -16.86 -22.67 -0.46
C LEU A 183 -15.38 -22.59 -0.82
N ILE A 184 -14.67 -21.57 -0.32
CA ILE A 184 -13.23 -21.41 -0.54
C ILE A 184 -12.44 -22.58 0.09
N THR A 185 -12.81 -22.96 1.30
CA THR A 185 -12.19 -24.10 2.00
C THR A 185 -12.43 -25.41 1.24
N GLU A 186 -13.68 -25.68 0.84
CA GLU A 186 -14.07 -26.92 0.14
C GLU A 186 -13.51 -27.01 -1.29
N ALA A 187 -13.34 -25.87 -1.96
CA ALA A 187 -12.64 -25.82 -3.25
C ALA A 187 -11.18 -26.33 -3.12
N GLY A 188 -10.60 -26.23 -1.93
CA GLY A 188 -9.29 -26.77 -1.58
C GLY A 188 -8.22 -25.71 -1.35
N ALA A 189 -8.59 -24.54 -0.83
CA ALA A 189 -7.59 -23.62 -0.29
C ALA A 189 -7.02 -24.19 1.02
N ASP A 190 -5.69 -24.12 1.18
CA ASP A 190 -5.00 -24.55 2.41
C ASP A 190 -4.83 -23.39 3.40
N ARG A 191 -4.91 -22.15 2.91
CA ARG A 191 -4.75 -20.91 3.68
C ARG A 191 -5.45 -19.75 2.99
N VAL A 192 -5.90 -18.77 3.77
CA VAL A 192 -6.41 -17.49 3.26
C VAL A 192 -5.57 -16.33 3.78
N LEU A 193 -5.25 -15.39 2.91
CA LEU A 193 -4.71 -14.09 3.28
C LEU A 193 -5.74 -13.03 2.87
N ALA A 194 -6.28 -12.28 3.84
CA ALA A 194 -7.29 -11.26 3.58
C ALA A 194 -6.89 -9.92 4.18
N CYS A 195 -7.22 -8.82 3.50
CA CYS A 195 -6.96 -7.47 4.00
C CYS A 195 -8.23 -6.89 4.65
N ASP A 196 -8.08 -6.30 5.85
CA ASP A 196 -9.11 -5.57 6.62
C ASP A 196 -10.53 -6.15 6.51
N LEU A 197 -10.69 -7.40 6.97
CA LEU A 197 -12.01 -8.03 7.11
C LEU A 197 -12.97 -7.12 7.87
N HIS A 198 -14.21 -7.01 7.37
CA HIS A 198 -15.26 -6.17 7.96
C HIS A 198 -15.44 -6.47 9.46
N SER A 199 -15.44 -7.76 9.81
CA SER A 199 -15.44 -8.24 11.18
C SER A 199 -14.30 -9.23 11.38
N GLY A 200 -13.46 -9.00 12.39
CA GLY A 200 -12.37 -9.91 12.75
C GLY A 200 -12.85 -11.31 13.15
N GLN A 201 -14.11 -11.46 13.55
CA GLN A 201 -14.71 -12.77 13.83
C GLN A 201 -14.79 -13.65 12.58
N SER A 202 -14.79 -13.05 11.38
CA SER A 202 -14.84 -13.80 10.11
C SER A 202 -13.64 -14.72 9.91
N MET A 203 -12.51 -14.48 10.59
CA MET A 203 -11.40 -15.43 10.59
C MET A 203 -11.83 -16.81 11.12
N GLY A 204 -12.70 -16.85 12.14
CA GLY A 204 -13.25 -18.08 12.70
C GLY A 204 -14.26 -18.79 11.80
N TYR A 205 -14.56 -18.27 10.60
CA TYR A 205 -15.39 -18.96 9.62
C TYR A 205 -14.61 -19.96 8.80
N PHE A 206 -13.29 -19.85 8.75
CA PHE A 206 -12.42 -20.77 8.06
C PHE A 206 -11.91 -21.84 9.02
N ASP A 207 -11.95 -23.09 8.57
CA ASP A 207 -11.34 -24.23 9.28
C ASP A 207 -9.86 -24.41 8.90
N ILE A 208 -9.31 -23.45 8.13
CA ILE A 208 -7.93 -23.34 7.65
C ILE A 208 -7.30 -22.04 8.16
N PRO A 209 -5.95 -21.93 8.23
CA PRO A 209 -5.28 -20.72 8.67
C PRO A 209 -5.68 -19.47 7.87
N VAL A 210 -5.90 -18.36 8.58
CA VAL A 210 -6.22 -17.06 7.99
C VAL A 210 -5.23 -16.02 8.48
N ASP A 211 -4.49 -15.42 7.54
CA ASP A 211 -3.64 -14.27 7.79
C ASP A 211 -4.44 -12.99 7.50
N HIS A 212 -4.87 -12.32 8.56
CA HIS A 212 -5.60 -11.05 8.48
C HIS A 212 -4.61 -9.87 8.46
N VAL A 213 -4.41 -9.32 7.27
CA VAL A 213 -3.51 -8.21 7.01
C VAL A 213 -4.26 -6.89 7.24
N HIS A 214 -3.67 -5.98 8.00
CA HIS A 214 -4.23 -4.65 8.21
C HIS A 214 -3.65 -3.67 7.21
N GLY A 215 -4.48 -3.05 6.37
CA GLY A 215 -4.09 -2.02 5.41
C GLY A 215 -3.83 -0.66 6.04
N GLN A 216 -4.31 -0.47 7.28
CA GLN A 216 -4.16 0.75 8.07
C GLN A 216 -2.74 1.37 8.07
N PRO A 217 -1.63 0.61 8.21
CA PRO A 217 -0.27 1.14 8.12
C PRO A 217 0.01 1.96 6.86
N VAL A 218 -0.51 1.52 5.71
CA VAL A 218 -0.27 2.21 4.42
C VAL A 218 -0.88 3.61 4.45
N ILE A 219 -2.07 3.74 5.03
CA ILE A 219 -2.77 5.03 5.18
C ILE A 219 -2.08 5.89 6.24
N LEU A 220 -1.68 5.31 7.36
CA LEU A 220 -0.97 6.02 8.44
C LEU A 220 0.36 6.60 7.96
N ASP A 221 1.16 5.82 7.24
CA ASP A 221 2.43 6.28 6.67
C ASP A 221 2.21 7.46 5.71
N TYR A 222 1.15 7.38 4.90
CA TYR A 222 0.77 8.47 4.00
C TYR A 222 0.33 9.72 4.75
N LEU A 223 -0.53 9.60 5.77
CA LEU A 223 -0.96 10.74 6.59
C LEU A 223 0.20 11.35 7.37
N ALA A 224 1.11 10.53 7.91
CA ALA A 224 2.31 11.00 8.61
C ALA A 224 3.27 11.75 7.67
N SER A 225 3.25 11.46 6.37
CA SER A 225 4.00 12.22 5.36
C SER A 225 3.39 13.61 5.09
N LYS A 226 2.14 13.85 5.50
CA LYS A 226 1.52 15.17 5.41
C LYS A 226 1.98 16.03 6.59
N THR A 227 2.29 17.30 6.32
CA THR A 227 2.68 18.29 7.33
C THR A 227 1.48 18.79 8.13
N ILE A 228 0.67 17.88 8.68
CA ILE A 228 -0.46 18.21 9.56
C ILE A 228 0.05 18.11 11.01
N CYS A 229 -0.13 19.17 11.79
CA CYS A 229 0.25 19.16 13.20
C CYS A 229 -0.55 18.07 13.95
N SER A 230 0.13 17.26 14.78
CA SER A 230 -0.55 16.21 15.55
C SER A 230 -1.59 16.77 16.52
N ASP A 231 -1.36 17.97 17.06
CA ASP A 231 -2.30 18.64 17.99
C ASP A 231 -3.57 19.16 17.30
N ASP A 232 -3.54 19.29 15.96
CA ASP A 232 -4.66 19.75 15.15
C ASP A 232 -5.55 18.60 14.67
N LEU A 233 -5.17 17.35 14.90
CA LEU A 233 -5.88 16.18 14.37
C LEU A 233 -6.97 15.69 15.31
N VAL A 234 -8.03 15.15 14.73
CA VAL A 234 -9.02 14.34 15.43
C VAL A 234 -9.42 13.18 14.52
N VAL A 235 -9.32 11.96 15.04
CA VAL A 235 -9.79 10.77 14.31
C VAL A 235 -11.27 10.60 14.57
N VAL A 236 -12.04 10.39 13.50
CA VAL A 236 -13.49 10.32 13.57
C VAL A 236 -13.96 8.95 13.14
N SER A 237 -14.76 8.31 13.99
CA SER A 237 -15.52 7.14 13.59
C SER A 237 -16.84 7.56 12.92
N PRO A 238 -17.10 7.15 11.67
CA PRO A 238 -18.31 7.53 10.93
C PRO A 238 -19.59 6.91 11.49
N ASP A 239 -19.47 5.85 12.29
CA ASP A 239 -20.57 5.23 13.02
C ASP A 239 -20.08 4.55 14.30
N VAL A 240 -21.01 3.97 15.07
CA VAL A 240 -20.69 3.29 16.33
C VAL A 240 -19.95 1.96 16.12
N GLY A 241 -20.15 1.30 14.98
CA GLY A 241 -19.52 0.02 14.66
C GLY A 241 -18.01 0.16 14.41
N GLY A 242 -17.59 1.27 13.82
CA GLY A 242 -16.20 1.58 13.50
C GLY A 242 -15.35 2.10 14.68
N VAL A 243 -15.91 2.27 15.88
CA VAL A 243 -15.22 2.98 16.99
C VAL A 243 -13.93 2.28 17.41
N ALA A 244 -13.93 0.95 17.46
CA ALA A 244 -12.72 0.18 17.80
C ALA A 244 -11.60 0.40 16.77
N ARG A 245 -11.95 0.43 15.47
CA ARG A 245 -11.04 0.70 14.35
C ARG A 245 -10.48 2.12 14.43
N ALA A 246 -11.36 3.11 14.59
CA ALA A 246 -10.98 4.52 14.73
C ALA A 246 -10.07 4.75 15.95
N ARG A 247 -10.35 4.11 17.08
CA ARG A 247 -9.47 4.18 18.27
C ARG A 247 -8.10 3.57 18.04
N ALA A 248 -8.03 2.41 17.38
CA ALA A 248 -6.75 1.79 17.02
C ALA A 248 -5.95 2.67 16.02
N PHE A 249 -6.66 3.37 15.13
CA PHE A 249 -6.09 4.37 14.23
C PHE A 249 -5.51 5.56 14.98
N ALA A 250 -6.31 6.16 15.86
CA ALA A 250 -5.93 7.30 16.68
C ALA A 250 -4.66 7.02 17.52
N LYS A 251 -4.59 5.85 18.16
CA LYS A 251 -3.43 5.43 18.96
C LYS A 251 -2.13 5.43 18.16
N LYS A 252 -2.17 5.01 16.88
CA LYS A 252 -1.00 4.98 16.00
C LYS A 252 -0.68 6.35 15.38
N LEU A 253 -1.63 7.26 15.37
CA LEU A 253 -1.48 8.64 14.90
C LEU A 253 -1.23 9.57 16.09
N SER A 254 -0.14 9.32 16.83
CA SER A 254 0.29 10.12 17.99
C SER A 254 -0.76 10.28 19.10
N ASP A 255 -1.55 9.23 19.33
CA ASP A 255 -2.65 9.24 20.31
C ASP A 255 -3.65 10.39 20.08
N ALA A 256 -3.98 10.65 18.81
CA ALA A 256 -4.91 11.70 18.42
C ALA A 256 -6.27 11.58 19.14
N PRO A 257 -6.94 12.70 19.46
CA PRO A 257 -8.30 12.68 19.99
C PRO A 257 -9.27 11.88 19.10
N LEU A 258 -10.26 11.24 19.73
CA LEU A 258 -11.31 10.47 19.05
C LEU A 258 -12.64 11.23 19.09
N ALA A 259 -13.31 11.31 17.95
CA ALA A 259 -14.72 11.69 17.86
C ALA A 259 -15.56 10.58 17.19
N ILE A 260 -16.86 10.56 17.46
CA ILE A 260 -17.78 9.51 17.02
C ILE A 260 -19.06 10.17 16.51
N VAL A 261 -19.49 9.77 15.31
CA VAL A 261 -20.81 10.12 14.78
C VAL A 261 -21.83 9.08 15.26
N ASP A 262 -22.68 9.47 16.22
CA ASP A 262 -23.80 8.64 16.68
C ASP A 262 -25.03 8.93 15.83
N LYS A 263 -25.33 8.00 14.92
CA LYS A 263 -26.53 8.06 14.08
C LYS A 263 -27.68 7.30 14.75
N ARG A 264 -28.69 8.04 15.22
CA ARG A 264 -29.91 7.45 15.78
C ARG A 264 -31.07 7.48 14.79
N ARG A 265 -31.58 6.29 14.43
CA ARG A 265 -32.80 6.17 13.60
C ARG A 265 -34.03 6.11 14.51
N HIS A 266 -34.84 7.15 14.55
CA HIS A 266 -36.08 7.20 15.36
C HIS A 266 -37.29 6.68 14.57
N GLY A 267 -37.17 5.50 13.95
CA GLY A 267 -38.24 4.86 13.17
C GLY A 267 -38.07 4.94 11.64
N HIS A 268 -38.96 4.29 10.90
CA HIS A 268 -38.83 4.08 9.44
C HIS A 268 -39.08 5.32 8.56
N ASN A 269 -39.52 6.46 9.11
CA ASN A 269 -39.84 7.68 8.34
C ASN A 269 -39.43 8.99 9.06
N VAL A 270 -38.52 8.92 10.03
CA VAL A 270 -38.09 10.11 10.79
C VAL A 270 -36.67 10.50 10.36
N ALA A 271 -36.44 11.81 10.23
CA ALA A 271 -35.14 12.38 9.88
C ALA A 271 -34.02 11.76 10.74
N GLU A 272 -32.91 11.41 10.10
CA GLU A 272 -31.74 10.85 10.78
C GLU A 272 -31.13 11.91 11.69
N VAL A 273 -31.26 11.74 13.01
CA VAL A 273 -30.55 12.59 13.98
C VAL A 273 -29.13 12.06 14.07
N MET A 274 -28.16 12.89 13.72
CA MET A 274 -26.74 12.61 13.89
C MET A 274 -26.20 13.50 15.00
N ASN A 275 -25.65 12.88 16.03
CA ASN A 275 -24.95 13.58 17.10
C ASN A 275 -23.45 13.36 16.97
N LEU A 276 -22.66 14.38 17.26
CA LEU A 276 -21.21 14.25 17.36
C LEU A 276 -20.81 14.11 18.83
N ILE A 277 -20.02 13.09 19.14
CA ILE A 277 -19.40 12.89 20.45
C ILE A 277 -17.90 13.14 20.28
N GLY A 278 -17.37 14.15 20.96
CA GLY A 278 -15.95 14.59 20.84
C GLY A 278 -15.83 15.98 20.21
N ASP A 279 -14.70 16.66 20.47
CA ASP A 279 -14.45 18.01 19.98
C ASP A 279 -13.60 18.03 18.70
N VAL A 280 -14.20 18.60 17.65
CA VAL A 280 -13.61 18.72 16.30
C VAL A 280 -13.40 20.17 15.87
N ARG A 281 -13.75 21.14 16.73
CA ARG A 281 -13.74 22.56 16.36
C ARG A 281 -12.32 23.05 16.06
N GLY A 282 -12.13 23.63 14.88
CA GLY A 282 -10.83 24.14 14.41
C GLY A 282 -9.83 23.07 14.00
N LYS A 283 -10.19 21.78 14.11
CA LYS A 283 -9.31 20.63 13.86
C LYS A 283 -9.44 20.09 12.44
N VAL A 284 -8.45 19.30 12.04
CA VAL A 284 -8.47 18.43 10.86
C VAL A 284 -9.07 17.09 11.27
N ALA A 285 -10.25 16.78 10.74
CA ALA A 285 -10.96 15.55 11.03
C ALA A 285 -10.58 14.45 10.04
N VAL A 286 -10.09 13.32 10.54
CA VAL A 286 -9.75 12.13 9.75
C VAL A 286 -10.80 11.05 9.99
N MET A 287 -11.75 10.92 9.08
CA MET A 287 -12.77 9.88 9.11
C MET A 287 -12.17 8.54 8.67
N VAL A 288 -12.32 7.48 9.47
CA VAL A 288 -11.72 6.16 9.21
C VAL A 288 -12.79 5.08 9.18
N ASP A 289 -12.84 4.30 8.11
CA ASP A 289 -13.74 3.15 7.95
C ASP A 289 -13.05 2.00 7.20
N ASP A 290 -13.51 0.75 7.30
CA ASP A 290 -12.94 -0.34 6.48
C ASP A 290 -13.26 -0.19 5.00
N MET A 291 -14.48 0.26 4.68
CA MET A 291 -14.92 0.38 3.29
C MET A 291 -15.82 1.59 3.06
N ILE A 292 -15.78 2.12 1.83
CA ILE A 292 -16.79 3.08 1.36
C ILE A 292 -17.58 2.44 0.23
N ASP A 293 -18.86 2.19 0.48
CA ASP A 293 -19.80 1.65 -0.51
C ASP A 293 -20.53 2.77 -1.25
N THR A 294 -21.67 3.24 -0.74
CA THR A 294 -22.45 4.32 -1.38
C THR A 294 -22.02 5.72 -0.94
N ALA A 295 -21.01 5.83 -0.08
CA ALA A 295 -20.54 7.06 0.58
C ALA A 295 -21.60 7.85 1.38
N GLY A 296 -22.80 7.30 1.61
CA GLY A 296 -23.87 8.00 2.32
C GLY A 296 -23.54 8.34 3.78
N THR A 297 -22.94 7.38 4.51
CA THR A 297 -22.53 7.58 5.90
C THR A 297 -21.42 8.63 6.00
N ILE A 298 -20.35 8.47 5.22
CA ILE A 298 -19.18 9.34 5.31
C ILE A 298 -19.48 10.77 4.85
N ALA A 299 -20.30 10.97 3.81
CA ALA A 299 -20.67 12.31 3.35
C ALA A 299 -21.54 13.06 4.37
N LYS A 300 -22.50 12.35 5.00
CA LYS A 300 -23.30 12.92 6.08
C LYS A 300 -22.45 13.27 7.31
N GLY A 301 -21.52 12.39 7.68
CA GLY A 301 -20.55 12.65 8.74
C GLY A 301 -19.68 13.87 8.43
N ALA A 302 -19.16 14.00 7.21
CA ALA A 302 -18.38 15.16 6.78
C ALA A 302 -19.18 16.48 6.88
N ALA A 303 -20.44 16.46 6.46
CA ALA A 303 -21.33 17.62 6.60
C ALA A 303 -21.50 18.03 8.08
N LEU A 304 -21.72 17.06 8.97
CA LEU A 304 -21.82 17.30 10.42
C LEU A 304 -20.51 17.86 10.99
N LEU A 305 -19.36 17.29 10.61
CA LEU A 305 -18.05 17.76 11.08
C LEU A 305 -17.81 19.23 10.71
N HIS A 306 -18.15 19.63 9.49
CA HIS A 306 -18.06 21.03 9.10
C HIS A 306 -19.05 21.93 9.86
N GLN A 307 -20.27 21.47 10.13
CA GLN A 307 -21.25 22.21 10.96
C GLN A 307 -20.73 22.42 12.39
N GLU A 308 -20.02 21.45 12.96
CA GLU A 308 -19.40 21.52 14.29
C GLU A 308 -18.06 22.27 14.29
N GLY A 309 -17.62 22.76 13.13
CA GLY A 309 -16.48 23.66 12.98
C GLY A 309 -15.15 22.99 12.66
N ALA A 310 -15.14 21.76 12.14
CA ALA A 310 -13.92 21.14 11.60
C ALA A 310 -13.38 21.96 10.41
N ARG A 311 -12.07 22.19 10.40
CA ARG A 311 -11.35 22.98 9.39
C ARG A 311 -11.28 22.24 8.06
N GLU A 312 -10.91 20.96 8.13
CA GLU A 312 -10.74 20.07 6.99
C GLU A 312 -11.27 18.68 7.35
N VAL A 313 -11.77 17.95 6.36
CA VAL A 313 -12.23 16.57 6.53
C VAL A 313 -11.52 15.67 5.53
N TYR A 314 -10.87 14.63 6.03
CA TYR A 314 -10.25 13.56 5.25
C TYR A 314 -11.10 12.30 5.41
N ALA A 315 -11.29 11.56 4.31
CA ALA A 315 -11.86 10.22 4.33
C ALA A 315 -10.75 9.20 4.10
N CYS A 316 -10.63 8.21 4.97
CA CYS A 316 -9.65 7.14 4.89
C CYS A 316 -10.36 5.79 4.93
N THR A 317 -10.10 4.94 3.94
CA THR A 317 -10.68 3.61 3.90
C THR A 317 -9.78 2.60 3.22
N THR A 318 -9.85 1.33 3.62
CA THR A 318 -9.10 0.28 2.93
C THR A 318 -9.78 -0.06 1.61
N HIS A 319 -11.09 -0.29 1.60
CA HIS A 319 -11.80 -0.82 0.43
C HIS A 319 -12.72 0.22 -0.24
N ALA A 320 -12.40 0.57 -1.49
CA ALA A 320 -13.19 1.46 -2.32
C ALA A 320 -14.25 0.70 -3.14
N VAL A 321 -15.37 0.32 -2.49
CA VAL A 321 -16.46 -0.39 -3.19
C VAL A 321 -17.19 0.54 -4.16
N PHE A 322 -17.41 1.80 -3.76
CA PHE A 322 -17.90 2.90 -4.60
C PHE A 322 -19.14 2.59 -5.46
N SER A 323 -20.13 1.89 -4.90
CA SER A 323 -21.42 1.74 -5.58
C SER A 323 -22.10 3.11 -5.73
N PRO A 324 -22.85 3.36 -6.83
CA PRO A 324 -23.56 4.61 -7.01
C PRO A 324 -24.47 4.98 -5.81
N PRO A 325 -24.56 6.26 -5.43
CA PRO A 325 -23.93 7.45 -6.02
C PRO A 325 -22.64 7.88 -5.28
N ALA A 326 -21.73 6.96 -4.97
CA ALA A 326 -20.53 7.26 -4.16
C ALA A 326 -19.67 8.39 -4.72
N ILE A 327 -19.37 8.36 -6.02
CA ILE A 327 -18.47 9.32 -6.66
C ILE A 327 -19.02 10.74 -6.56
N GLU A 328 -20.33 10.92 -6.81
CA GLU A 328 -21.01 12.22 -6.67
C GLU A 328 -20.86 12.78 -5.24
N ARG A 329 -21.08 11.94 -4.23
CA ARG A 329 -20.99 12.33 -2.83
C ARG A 329 -19.56 12.67 -2.40
N LEU A 330 -18.59 11.88 -2.83
CA LEU A 330 -17.18 12.06 -2.47
C LEU A 330 -16.53 13.27 -3.18
N SER A 331 -16.99 13.59 -4.40
CA SER A 331 -16.53 14.73 -5.18
C SER A 331 -17.26 16.05 -4.87
N SER A 332 -18.19 16.05 -3.91
CA SER A 332 -19.01 17.21 -3.51
C SER A 332 -18.22 18.42 -2.98
N GLY A 333 -16.92 18.28 -2.75
CA GLY A 333 -16.06 19.32 -2.18
C GLY A 333 -16.03 19.34 -0.66
N MET A 334 -16.75 18.44 0.02
CA MET A 334 -16.71 18.29 1.49
C MET A 334 -15.44 17.61 2.00
N PHE A 335 -14.69 16.95 1.13
CA PHE A 335 -13.46 16.26 1.52
C PHE A 335 -12.26 17.02 0.99
N GLN A 336 -11.29 17.26 1.87
CA GLN A 336 -9.97 17.73 1.47
C GLN A 336 -9.25 16.64 0.66
N GLU A 337 -9.45 15.38 1.04
CA GLU A 337 -8.92 14.22 0.34
C GLU A 337 -9.71 12.96 0.71
N VAL A 338 -9.84 12.05 -0.26
CA VAL A 338 -10.38 10.70 -0.08
C VAL A 338 -9.25 9.72 -0.36
N ILE A 339 -8.73 9.12 0.70
CA ILE A 339 -7.57 8.24 0.70
C ILE A 339 -8.08 6.80 0.77
N ILE A 340 -7.80 6.03 -0.27
CA ILE A 340 -8.18 4.62 -0.39
C ILE A 340 -6.95 3.75 -0.63
N THR A 341 -7.12 2.43 -0.54
CA THR A 341 -6.12 1.49 -1.07
C THR A 341 -6.55 0.87 -2.40
N ASN A 342 -5.61 0.28 -3.14
CA ASN A 342 -5.87 -0.45 -4.38
C ASN A 342 -6.34 -1.91 -4.18
N THR A 343 -6.91 -2.26 -3.01
CA THR A 343 -7.49 -3.61 -2.76
C THR A 343 -8.65 -3.94 -3.70
N ILE A 344 -9.39 -2.93 -4.16
CA ILE A 344 -10.39 -2.99 -5.22
C ILE A 344 -9.91 -2.08 -6.36
N PRO A 345 -9.93 -2.52 -7.63
CA PRO A 345 -9.57 -1.65 -8.74
C PRO A 345 -10.61 -0.52 -8.89
N VAL A 346 -10.13 0.70 -9.13
CA VAL A 346 -11.01 1.84 -9.43
C VAL A 346 -11.03 2.07 -10.93
N ALA A 347 -12.24 2.04 -11.51
CA ALA A 347 -12.44 2.29 -12.93
C ALA A 347 -12.15 3.76 -13.29
N GLU A 348 -11.63 4.02 -14.50
CA GLU A 348 -11.18 5.35 -14.94
C GLU A 348 -12.25 6.45 -14.80
N GLN A 349 -13.52 6.13 -15.03
CA GLN A 349 -14.63 7.07 -14.88
C GLN A 349 -14.94 7.45 -13.43
N ASN A 350 -14.45 6.67 -12.46
CA ASN A 350 -14.69 6.89 -11.03
C ASN A 350 -13.58 7.73 -10.38
N TYR A 351 -12.61 8.21 -11.15
CA TYR A 351 -11.58 9.11 -10.64
C TYR A 351 -12.10 10.54 -10.48
N PHE A 352 -11.68 11.17 -9.39
CA PHE A 352 -12.00 12.56 -9.08
C PHE A 352 -10.81 13.26 -8.40
N PRO A 353 -10.71 14.60 -8.43
CA PRO A 353 -9.50 15.33 -8.03
C PRO A 353 -9.02 15.07 -6.59
N GLN A 354 -9.94 14.82 -5.67
CA GLN A 354 -9.66 14.57 -4.26
C GLN A 354 -9.27 13.11 -3.96
N LEU A 355 -9.34 12.21 -4.95
CA LEU A 355 -9.03 10.80 -4.76
C LEU A 355 -7.52 10.55 -4.77
N THR A 356 -7.04 9.91 -3.71
CA THR A 356 -5.69 9.35 -3.61
C THR A 356 -5.79 7.85 -3.40
N ILE A 357 -5.07 7.09 -4.24
CA ILE A 357 -5.03 5.63 -4.19
C ILE A 357 -3.64 5.19 -3.72
N LEU A 358 -3.58 4.45 -2.62
CA LEU A 358 -2.35 3.92 -2.05
C LEU A 358 -2.23 2.43 -2.37
N SER A 359 -1.01 1.98 -2.68
CA SER A 359 -0.77 0.56 -2.96
C SER A 359 -0.57 -0.24 -1.69
N VAL A 360 -1.25 -1.39 -1.58
CA VAL A 360 -0.99 -2.42 -0.56
C VAL A 360 -0.03 -3.51 -1.05
N ALA A 361 0.55 -3.37 -2.24
CA ALA A 361 1.38 -4.40 -2.86
C ALA A 361 2.57 -4.81 -1.99
N ASN A 362 3.30 -3.85 -1.42
CA ASN A 362 4.45 -4.14 -0.55
C ASN A 362 4.03 -4.90 0.72
N LEU A 363 2.88 -4.53 1.29
CA LEU A 363 2.34 -5.16 2.49
C LEU A 363 1.93 -6.62 2.21
N LEU A 364 1.22 -6.85 1.11
CA LEU A 364 0.77 -8.18 0.70
C LEU A 364 1.94 -9.05 0.24
N GLY A 365 2.87 -8.51 -0.55
CA GLY A 365 4.06 -9.23 -1.02
C GLY A 365 4.99 -9.66 0.11
N GLU A 366 5.24 -8.78 1.09
CA GLU A 366 6.00 -9.14 2.29
C GLU A 366 5.29 -10.23 3.11
N THR A 367 3.96 -10.16 3.22
CA THR A 367 3.18 -11.19 3.92
C THR A 367 3.27 -12.54 3.20
N ILE A 368 3.13 -12.55 1.87
CA ILE A 368 3.29 -13.76 1.04
C ILE A 368 4.69 -14.36 1.24
N TRP A 369 5.73 -13.53 1.21
CA TRP A 369 7.11 -13.96 1.39
C TRP A 369 7.32 -14.68 2.73
N ARG A 370 6.81 -14.10 3.82
CA ARG A 370 6.91 -14.70 5.17
C ARG A 370 6.15 -16.01 5.30
N VAL A 371 4.91 -16.05 4.80
CA VAL A 371 4.10 -17.28 4.80
C VAL A 371 4.80 -18.39 4.01
N HIS A 372 5.45 -18.06 2.89
CA HIS A 372 6.20 -19.04 2.11
C HIS A 372 7.42 -19.56 2.86
N ASP A 373 8.23 -18.66 3.43
CA ASP A 373 9.46 -19.01 4.15
C ASP A 373 9.15 -19.87 5.40
N ASP A 374 8.13 -19.50 6.17
CA ASP A 374 7.65 -20.27 7.33
C ASP A 374 7.15 -21.67 6.93
N SER A 375 6.62 -21.82 5.71
CA SER A 375 6.16 -23.11 5.18
C SER A 375 7.31 -23.96 4.60
N ALA A 376 8.46 -23.35 4.32
CA ALA A 376 9.67 -24.00 3.82
C ALA A 376 10.61 -24.44 4.95
N GLY A 377 10.60 -23.75 6.10
CA GLY A 377 11.34 -24.08 7.31
C GLY A 377 10.57 -25.04 8.24
N GLY A 378 11.22 -26.09 8.73
CA GLY A 378 10.66 -26.92 9.79
C GLY A 378 10.71 -26.19 11.14
N PHE A 379 9.54 -25.75 11.64
CA PHE A 379 9.24 -25.29 13.01
C PHE A 379 10.03 -24.07 13.58
N GLU A 380 9.34 -22.94 13.72
CA GLU A 380 8.89 -22.38 15.01
C GLU A 380 7.69 -21.42 14.75
N PRO A 381 6.61 -21.44 15.55
CA PRO A 381 5.47 -20.55 15.35
C PRO A 381 5.82 -19.13 15.79
N TYR A 382 5.97 -18.20 14.84
CA TYR A 382 5.99 -16.79 15.19
C TYR A 382 4.61 -16.38 15.72
N SER A 383 4.58 -16.05 17.02
CA SER A 383 3.44 -15.44 17.70
C SER A 383 2.93 -14.21 16.93
N SER A 384 1.64 -13.94 17.04
CA SER A 384 0.83 -12.91 16.36
C SER A 384 1.22 -11.43 16.62
N LEU A 385 2.52 -11.12 16.71
CA LEU A 385 3.12 -9.81 16.93
C LEU A 385 4.14 -9.53 15.83
N GLY A 386 3.68 -9.41 14.57
CA GLY A 386 4.59 -9.34 13.42
C GLY A 386 4.31 -8.28 12.35
N ILE A 387 3.25 -7.47 12.48
CA ILE A 387 2.91 -6.42 11.49
C ILE A 387 3.55 -5.08 11.86
N ASP A 388 3.65 -4.71 13.14
CA ASP A 388 4.36 -3.49 13.56
C ASP A 388 5.87 -3.56 13.25
N TYR A 389 6.43 -4.78 13.09
CA TYR A 389 7.81 -4.99 12.64
C TYR A 389 8.01 -4.68 11.14
N ILE A 390 6.97 -4.79 10.30
CA ILE A 390 7.02 -4.51 8.84
C ILE A 390 7.43 -3.05 8.59
N ILE A 391 6.86 -2.12 9.36
CA ILE A 391 7.15 -0.68 9.26
C ILE A 391 8.54 -0.37 9.87
N HIS A 392 8.87 -1.01 11.00
CA HIS A 392 10.13 -0.75 11.69
C HIS A 392 11.36 -1.28 10.93
N HIS A 393 11.24 -2.43 10.25
CA HIS A 393 12.31 -2.96 9.41
C HIS A 393 12.48 -2.20 8.09
N LYS A 394 11.39 -1.64 7.52
CA LYS A 394 11.49 -0.71 6.39
C LYS A 394 12.26 0.55 6.79
N ARG A 395 11.94 1.15 7.96
CA ARG A 395 12.72 2.27 8.54
C ARG A 395 14.17 1.91 8.84
N GLN A 396 14.47 0.68 9.25
CA GLN A 396 15.86 0.23 9.47
C GLN A 396 16.61 0.05 8.15
N LYS A 397 16.01 -0.58 7.12
CA LYS A 397 16.63 -0.72 5.80
C LYS A 397 16.83 0.63 5.10
N GLU A 398 15.86 1.55 5.22
CA GLU A 398 15.98 2.92 4.70
C GLU A 398 17.06 3.72 5.46
N ARG A 399 17.15 3.61 6.79
CA ARG A 399 18.22 4.26 7.58
C ARG A 399 19.61 3.66 7.35
N ILE A 400 19.71 2.36 7.10
CA ILE A 400 20.98 1.70 6.72
C ILE A 400 21.40 2.18 5.33
N PHE A 401 20.46 2.32 4.39
CA PHE A 401 20.71 2.87 3.07
C PHE A 401 21.12 4.36 3.10
N GLU A 402 20.52 5.16 3.98
CA GLU A 402 20.92 6.56 4.22
C GLU A 402 22.33 6.66 4.86
N ARG A 403 22.62 5.84 5.88
CA ARG A 403 23.96 5.80 6.51
C ARG A 403 25.06 5.28 5.58
N GLU A 404 24.77 4.30 4.72
CA GLU A 404 25.73 3.79 3.73
C GLU A 404 25.97 4.78 2.57
N ASN A 405 25.02 5.68 2.28
CA ASN A 405 25.19 6.76 1.31
C ASN A 405 25.84 8.03 1.89
N GLU A 406 25.69 8.31 3.20
CA GLU A 406 26.47 9.38 3.86
C GLU A 406 27.98 9.08 3.85
N HIS A 407 28.37 7.80 3.91
CA HIS A 407 29.78 7.39 3.81
C HIS A 407 30.34 7.35 2.38
N LYS A 408 29.51 7.55 1.34
CA LYS A 408 29.96 7.65 -0.07
C LYS A 408 29.94 9.08 -0.63
N LEU A 409 29.38 10.05 0.10
CA LEU A 409 29.38 11.47 -0.29
C LEU A 409 30.60 12.27 0.22
N VAL A 410 31.49 11.66 1.01
CA VAL A 410 32.74 12.30 1.46
C VAL A 410 33.93 12.04 0.50
N TYR A 411 33.79 11.15 -0.49
CA TYR A 411 34.89 10.81 -1.41
C TYR A 411 34.78 11.40 -2.83
N CYS A 412 33.78 12.25 -3.12
CA CYS A 412 33.59 12.85 -4.45
C CYS A 412 33.67 14.40 -4.46
N SER A 413 34.38 15.01 -3.51
CA SER A 413 34.59 16.48 -3.44
C SER A 413 36.06 16.94 -3.42
N LEU A 414 37.02 16.07 -3.78
CA LEU A 414 38.45 16.40 -3.75
C LEU A 414 39.21 16.13 -5.06
N GLN A 415 38.52 16.12 -6.20
CA GLN A 415 39.17 15.88 -7.50
C GLN A 415 38.68 16.77 -8.64
N LEU A 416 38.61 18.08 -8.36
CA LEU A 416 38.59 19.09 -9.41
C LEU A 416 39.48 20.25 -9.00
N HIS A 417 40.80 20.12 -9.16
CA HIS A 417 41.71 21.24 -9.45
C HIS A 417 43.08 20.73 -9.95
N LYS A 418 43.44 21.20 -11.16
CA LYS A 418 44.79 21.32 -11.76
C LYS A 418 45.38 20.14 -12.57
N PHE A 419 45.31 20.27 -13.90
CA PHE A 419 46.38 19.94 -14.87
C PHE A 419 47.45 21.08 -14.85
N PRO A 420 48.64 20.98 -15.51
CA PRO A 420 49.61 19.87 -15.58
C PRO A 420 51.10 20.31 -15.45
N LEU A 421 52.03 19.34 -15.59
CA LEU A 421 53.47 19.43 -15.93
C LEU A 421 54.44 20.06 -14.89
N TYR A 422 55.44 19.30 -14.42
CA TYR A 422 56.85 19.40 -14.82
C TYR A 422 57.76 18.45 -14.01
N HIS A 423 58.82 18.01 -14.69
CA HIS A 423 59.94 17.17 -14.27
C HIS A 423 60.61 17.55 -12.93
N CYS A 424 61.16 16.53 -12.27
CA CYS A 424 62.59 16.35 -11.95
C CYS A 424 62.89 15.87 -10.52
N SER A 425 63.92 15.05 -10.49
CA SER A 425 64.41 14.11 -9.50
C SER A 425 65.39 14.69 -8.48
N LEU A 426 65.67 13.87 -7.46
CA LEU A 426 66.90 13.74 -6.64
C LEU A 426 66.91 14.30 -5.20
N LEU A 427 67.19 13.33 -4.31
CA LEU A 427 68.14 13.34 -3.19
C LEU A 427 67.86 14.20 -1.95
N GLY A 428 67.82 13.49 -0.80
CA GLY A 428 68.89 13.67 0.19
C GLY A 428 68.49 13.92 1.65
N ILE A 429 68.74 12.90 2.49
CA ILE A 429 69.49 12.96 3.78
C ILE A 429 68.87 13.83 4.90
N GLN A 430 68.26 13.25 5.95
CA GLN A 430 68.85 12.71 7.21
C GLN A 430 69.00 13.75 8.36
N SER A 431 68.22 13.52 9.43
CA SER A 431 68.55 13.57 10.88
C SER A 431 69.13 14.84 11.55
N ALA A 432 68.45 15.31 12.62
CA ALA A 432 68.97 15.67 13.95
C ALA A 432 67.84 16.34 14.76
N MET A 433 67.30 15.77 15.84
CA MET A 433 67.80 15.62 17.22
C MET A 433 67.41 16.76 18.19
N LEU A 434 66.78 16.29 19.28
CA LEU A 434 66.91 16.68 20.71
C LEU A 434 66.03 17.76 21.38
N ASN A 435 65.27 17.24 22.36
CA ASN A 435 65.15 17.63 23.78
C ASN A 435 64.63 19.03 24.18
N GLN A 436 63.55 19.03 24.98
CA GLN A 436 63.66 19.26 26.44
C GLN A 436 62.39 18.83 27.19
N SER A 437 62.60 18.44 28.45
CA SER A 437 61.72 17.76 29.41
C SER A 437 61.20 18.73 30.49
N THR A 438 60.16 18.32 31.25
CA THR A 438 59.76 18.65 32.66
C THR A 438 58.23 18.85 32.75
N LYS A 439 57.46 18.45 33.78
CA LYS A 439 57.59 17.67 35.03
C LYS A 439 56.15 17.33 35.51
N VAL A 440 55.99 16.23 36.24
CA VAL A 440 54.76 15.75 36.93
C VAL A 440 54.74 16.26 38.40
N PRO A 441 53.58 16.37 39.07
CA PRO A 441 53.18 15.44 40.18
C PRO A 441 51.67 15.07 40.10
N SER A 442 51.23 13.81 40.08
CA SER A 442 51.08 12.78 41.14
C SER A 442 50.18 13.15 42.33
N GLU A 443 48.99 12.51 42.43
CA GLU A 443 48.46 11.89 43.66
C GLU A 443 47.13 11.13 43.39
N GLN A 444 47.15 9.82 43.70
CA GLN A 444 46.00 8.97 44.06
C GLN A 444 46.22 8.54 45.53
N PRO A 445 45.18 8.20 46.31
CA PRO A 445 44.76 6.79 46.52
C PRO A 445 43.23 6.68 46.74
N ASP A 446 42.53 5.56 46.97
CA ASP A 446 42.64 4.10 46.82
C ASP A 446 41.26 3.52 47.22
N MET A 447 40.92 2.32 46.77
CA MET A 447 39.70 1.56 47.10
C MET A 447 39.83 0.80 48.42
N SER A 448 38.73 0.60 49.16
CA SER A 448 38.49 -0.67 49.87
C SER A 448 37.03 -0.88 50.34
N THR A 449 36.47 -2.03 49.88
CA THR A 449 35.67 -3.06 50.60
C THR A 449 34.41 -2.74 51.44
N MET A 450 33.30 -3.44 51.10
CA MET A 450 32.39 -4.28 51.95
C MET A 450 31.09 -4.53 51.13
N LYS A 451 30.77 -5.72 50.60
CA LYS A 451 30.18 -6.97 51.15
C LYS A 451 28.86 -6.84 51.94
N LEU A 452 27.83 -7.52 51.38
CA LEU A 452 26.67 -8.24 51.97
C LEU A 452 25.53 -7.42 52.60
N ASP A 453 24.31 -7.58 52.09
CA ASP A 453 23.28 -8.43 52.72
C ASP A 453 22.04 -8.60 51.81
N ASP A 454 21.55 -9.85 51.76
CA ASP A 454 20.23 -10.26 51.29
C ASP A 454 19.17 -9.96 52.37
N GLU A 455 17.93 -9.60 52.01
CA GLU A 455 16.73 -10.25 52.55
C GLU A 455 15.42 -9.82 51.85
N ASP A 456 14.54 -10.82 51.75
CA ASP A 456 13.15 -10.82 51.30
C ASP A 456 12.24 -9.82 52.02
N SER A 457 11.16 -9.36 51.34
CA SER A 457 9.75 -9.63 51.73
C SER A 457 8.72 -8.67 51.11
N SER A 458 7.68 -9.27 50.53
CA SER A 458 6.27 -8.87 50.50
C SER A 458 5.84 -7.42 50.24
N SER A 459 5.18 -7.18 49.11
CA SER A 459 3.77 -6.73 49.02
C SER A 459 3.32 -6.59 47.57
#